data_AF-A0A948BQT4-F1
#
_entry.id   AF-A0A948BQT4-F1
#
_cell.length_a   1.000
_cell.length_b   1.000
_cell.length_c   1.000
_cell.angle_alpha   90.00
_cell.angle_beta   90.00
_cell.angle_gamma   90.00
#
_symmetry.space_group_name_H-M   'P 1'
#
loop_
_entity.id
_entity.type
_entity.pdbx_description
1 polymer ?
#
loop_
_entity_poly.entity_id
_entity_poly.type
_entity_poly.pdbx_seq_one_letter_code
_entity_poly.pdbx_strand_id
1 'polypeptide(L)'
;MLLKKTTKVFVIILGTLLFTVVVFGYDHLIIHPKLSSGAMAIYNNQANNQLTNQQQEWIVEGSIAEDTDPRYLNHYYDPTTGKGLNGGISAKQWAQVQGSISGDY
;
A
#
# COMPACT_ATOMS: atom_id res chain seq x y z
N MET A 1 43.53 -18.91 -1.27
CA MET A 1 42.74 -18.16 -0.26
C MET A 1 41.46 -17.53 -0.85
N LEU A 2 41.50 -16.96 -2.06
CA LEU A 2 40.33 -16.38 -2.75
C LEU A 2 39.21 -17.41 -3.00
N LEU A 3 39.53 -18.58 -3.53
CA LEU A 3 38.54 -19.62 -3.87
C LEU A 3 37.73 -20.09 -2.64
N LYS A 4 38.37 -20.24 -1.48
CA LYS A 4 37.69 -20.58 -0.22
C LYS A 4 36.78 -19.46 0.29
N LYS A 5 37.08 -18.20 -0.02
CA LYS A 5 36.25 -17.04 0.33
C LYS A 5 35.03 -16.95 -0.59
N THR A 6 35.20 -17.17 -1.90
CA THR A 6 34.09 -17.17 -2.86
C THR A 6 33.12 -18.33 -2.62
N THR A 7 33.63 -19.53 -2.29
CA THR A 7 32.77 -20.66 -1.90
C THR A 7 31.96 -20.35 -0.64
N LYS A 8 32.53 -19.68 0.37
CA LYS A 8 31.79 -19.29 1.57
C LYS A 8 30.67 -18.29 1.27
N VAL A 9 30.94 -17.27 0.45
CA VAL A 9 29.92 -16.29 0.04
C VAL A 9 28.80 -16.99 -0.72
N PHE A 10 29.15 -17.90 -1.64
CA PHE A 10 28.15 -18.67 -2.40
C PHE A 10 27.27 -19.53 -1.48
N VAL A 11 27.86 -20.24 -0.50
CA VAL A 11 27.11 -21.05 0.46
C VAL A 11 26.19 -20.19 1.35
N ILE A 12 26.63 -19.00 1.75
CA ILE A 12 25.81 -18.08 2.53
C ILE A 12 24.61 -17.58 1.70
N ILE A 13 24.84 -17.13 0.46
CA ILE A 13 23.77 -16.68 -0.43
C ILE A 13 22.76 -17.82 -0.69
N LEU A 14 23.26 -19.01 -1.00
CA LEU A 14 22.43 -20.19 -1.22
C LEU A 14 21.62 -20.55 0.03
N GLY A 15 22.25 -20.52 1.21
CA GLY A 15 21.57 -20.70 2.49
C GLY A 15 20.45 -19.68 2.70
N THR A 16 20.71 -18.38 2.51
CA THR A 16 19.69 -17.34 2.69
C THR A 16 18.51 -17.46 1.73
N LEU A 17 18.74 -17.90 0.49
CA LEU A 17 17.67 -18.13 -0.48
C LEU A 17 16.79 -19.34 -0.11
N LEU A 18 17.36 -20.35 0.54
CA LEU A 18 16.63 -21.54 1.01
C LEU A 18 15.79 -21.29 2.28
N PHE A 19 16.06 -20.21 3.02
CA PHE A 19 15.32 -19.81 4.24
C PHE A 19 14.45 -18.57 4.02
N THR A 20 14.00 -18.32 2.78
CA THR A 20 13.00 -17.26 2.54
C THR A 20 11.70 -17.62 3.24
N VAL A 21 11.23 -16.73 4.11
CA VAL A 21 9.92 -16.89 4.75
C VAL A 21 8.87 -16.45 3.75
N VAL A 22 8.03 -17.38 3.30
CA VAL A 22 6.86 -17.03 2.50
C VAL A 22 5.89 -16.30 3.42
N VAL A 23 5.62 -15.04 3.11
CA VAL A 23 4.58 -14.25 3.76
C VAL A 23 3.35 -14.21 2.85
N PHE A 24 2.19 -14.52 3.41
CA PHE A 24 0.92 -14.41 2.67
C PHE A 24 0.41 -12.98 2.81
N GLY A 25 0.37 -12.26 1.69
CA GLY A 25 -0.32 -10.98 1.58
C GLY A 25 -1.64 -11.16 0.85
N TYR A 26 -2.64 -10.34 1.19
CA TYR A 26 -3.81 -10.24 0.35
C TYR A 26 -3.50 -9.43 -0.91
N ASP A 27 -4.07 -9.83 -2.04
CA ASP A 27 -3.91 -9.11 -3.30
C ASP A 27 -4.56 -7.72 -3.20
N HIS A 28 -3.76 -6.69 -3.43
CA HIS A 28 -4.18 -5.30 -3.35
C HIS A 28 -5.25 -4.96 -4.41
N LEU A 29 -5.19 -5.59 -5.59
CA LEU A 29 -6.20 -5.46 -6.66
C LEU A 29 -7.54 -6.11 -6.28
N ILE A 30 -7.57 -6.89 -5.20
CA ILE A 30 -8.80 -7.50 -4.68
C ILE A 30 -9.29 -6.76 -3.44
N ILE A 31 -8.41 -6.52 -2.46
CA ILE A 31 -8.83 -6.02 -1.15
C ILE A 31 -9.14 -4.53 -1.17
N HIS A 32 -8.33 -3.69 -1.83
CA HIS A 32 -8.57 -2.25 -1.85
C HIS A 32 -9.91 -1.91 -2.53
N PRO A 33 -10.24 -2.47 -3.71
CA PRO A 33 -11.56 -2.29 -4.32
C PRO A 33 -12.70 -2.79 -3.45
N LYS A 34 -12.57 -3.99 -2.85
CA LYS A 34 -13.66 -4.60 -2.06
C LYS A 34 -13.95 -3.83 -0.79
N LEU A 35 -12.92 -3.38 -0.06
CA LEU A 35 -13.11 -2.57 1.14
C LEU A 35 -13.75 -1.22 0.78
N SER A 36 -13.27 -0.57 -0.28
CA SER A 36 -13.84 0.69 -0.77
C SER A 36 -15.31 0.53 -1.14
N SER A 37 -15.64 -0.53 -1.86
CA SER A 37 -17.03 -0.85 -2.25
C SER A 37 -17.93 -1.12 -1.04
N GLY A 38 -17.42 -1.85 -0.04
CA GLY A 38 -18.14 -2.09 1.21
C GLY A 38 -18.40 -0.80 2.00
N ALA A 39 -17.41 0.08 2.10
CA ALA A 39 -17.55 1.37 2.76
C ALA A 39 -18.57 2.27 2.03
N MET A 40 -18.55 2.31 0.70
CA MET A 40 -19.52 3.06 -0.09
C MET A 40 -20.95 2.52 0.07
N ALA A 41 -21.12 1.20 0.15
CA ALA A 41 -22.42 0.59 0.40
C ALA A 41 -22.98 0.97 1.77
N ILE A 42 -22.14 1.02 2.80
CA ILE A 42 -22.53 1.51 4.13
C ILE A 42 -22.91 2.99 4.07
N TYR A 43 -22.08 3.82 3.42
CA TYR A 43 -22.34 5.25 3.25
C TYR A 43 -23.67 5.51 2.51
N ASN A 44 -23.89 4.90 1.35
CA ASN A 44 -25.11 5.11 0.55
C ASN A 44 -26.39 4.64 1.24
N ASN A 45 -26.32 3.70 2.18
CA ASN A 45 -27.46 3.29 3.00
C ASN A 45 -27.82 4.31 4.10
N GLN A 46 -26.87 5.15 4.53
CA GLN A 46 -27.04 6.05 5.67
C GLN A 46 -27.08 7.53 5.27
N ALA A 47 -26.50 7.88 4.12
CA ALA A 47 -26.37 9.26 3.67
C ALA A 47 -27.62 9.75 2.93
N ASN A 48 -28.01 11.00 3.21
CA ASN A 48 -29.06 11.68 2.44
C ASN A 48 -28.62 11.95 0.99
N ASN A 49 -27.32 12.19 0.77
CA ASN A 49 -26.73 12.41 -0.54
C ASN A 49 -25.92 11.17 -0.94
N GLN A 50 -26.54 10.31 -1.74
CA GLN A 50 -25.92 9.08 -2.23
C GLN A 50 -24.87 9.39 -3.30
N LEU A 51 -23.83 8.57 -3.35
CA LEU A 51 -22.84 8.56 -4.42
C LEU A 51 -23.48 8.05 -5.71
N THR A 52 -23.22 8.73 -6.82
CA THR A 52 -23.56 8.21 -8.14
C THR A 52 -22.69 7.00 -8.49
N ASN A 53 -23.09 6.22 -9.50
CA ASN A 53 -22.26 5.11 -9.98
C ASN A 53 -20.87 5.58 -10.42
N GLN A 54 -20.80 6.71 -11.12
CA GLN A 54 -19.53 7.29 -11.57
C GLN A 54 -18.60 7.64 -10.40
N GLN A 55 -19.14 8.22 -9.32
CA GLN A 55 -18.36 8.54 -8.13
C GLN A 55 -17.85 7.27 -7.44
N GLN A 56 -18.66 6.21 -7.43
CA GLN A 56 -18.24 4.93 -6.87
C GLN A 56 -17.10 4.30 -7.68
N GLU A 57 -17.19 4.37 -9.01
CA GLU A 57 -16.11 3.92 -9.91
C GLU A 57 -14.81 4.68 -9.65
N TRP A 58 -14.85 6.01 -9.56
CA TRP A 58 -13.67 6.82 -9.26
C TRP A 58 -13.04 6.50 -7.91
N ILE A 59 -13.84 6.19 -6.89
CA ILE A 59 -13.32 5.78 -5.58
C ILE A 59 -12.62 4.42 -5.68
N VAL A 60 -13.18 3.47 -6.44
CA VAL A 60 -12.53 2.17 -6.68
C VAL A 60 -11.22 2.34 -7.44
N GLU A 61 -11.23 3.12 -8.53
CA GLU A 61 -10.01 3.41 -9.31
C GLU A 61 -8.95 4.09 -8.44
N GLY A 62 -9.32 5.10 -7.66
CA GLY A 62 -8.42 5.77 -6.73
C GLY A 62 -7.83 4.82 -5.69
N SER A 63 -8.61 3.85 -5.19
CA SER A 63 -8.12 2.85 -4.23
C SER A 63 -7.05 1.92 -4.80
N ILE A 64 -7.08 1.68 -6.11
CA ILE A 64 -6.07 0.89 -6.84
C ILE A 64 -4.86 1.77 -7.17
N ALA A 65 -5.10 2.98 -7.67
CA ALA A 65 -4.06 3.91 -8.09
C ALA A 65 -3.16 4.36 -6.93
N GLU A 66 -3.67 4.33 -5.70
CA GLU A 66 -2.93 4.65 -4.48
C GLU A 66 -1.68 3.76 -4.27
N ASP A 67 -1.68 2.51 -4.76
CA ASP A 67 -0.52 1.60 -4.67
C ASP A 67 0.49 1.77 -5.82
N THR A 68 0.30 2.72 -6.73
CA THR A 68 1.25 2.94 -7.83
C THR A 68 2.62 3.43 -7.31
N ASP A 69 3.69 3.10 -8.01
CA ASP A 69 5.04 3.57 -7.64
C ASP A 69 5.14 5.09 -7.83
N PRO A 70 5.72 5.86 -6.87
CA PRO A 70 6.28 5.44 -5.58
C PRO A 70 5.30 5.65 -4.39
N ARG A 71 4.01 5.88 -4.62
CA ARG A 71 3.01 6.30 -3.62
C ARG A 71 2.89 5.32 -2.45
N TYR A 72 3.00 4.01 -2.73
CA TYR A 72 2.93 2.98 -1.69
C TYR A 72 3.95 3.17 -0.55
N LEU A 73 5.05 3.89 -0.79
CA LEU A 73 6.03 4.22 0.25
C LEU A 73 5.44 5.11 1.37
N ASN A 74 4.32 5.77 1.11
CA ASN A 74 3.61 6.62 2.07
C ASN A 74 2.57 5.84 2.91
N HIS A 75 2.41 4.52 2.71
CA HIS A 75 1.35 3.72 3.38
C HIS A 75 1.67 3.31 4.82
N TYR A 76 2.74 3.83 5.39
CA TYR A 76 3.22 3.47 6.72
C TYR A 76 2.87 4.56 7.73
N TYR A 77 2.41 4.15 8.91
CA TYR A 77 2.18 5.03 10.05
C TYR A 77 2.51 4.30 11.34
N ASP A 78 3.49 4.82 12.08
CA ASP A 78 3.78 4.41 13.45
C ASP A 78 2.97 5.31 14.42
N PRO A 79 1.98 4.77 15.15
CA PRO A 79 1.16 5.55 16.07
C PRO A 79 1.92 6.07 17.30
N THR A 80 3.10 5.52 17.61
CA THR A 80 3.90 5.94 18.78
C THR A 80 4.76 7.17 18.47
N THR A 81 5.27 7.26 17.24
CA THR A 81 6.15 8.36 16.81
C THR A 81 5.47 9.34 15.85
N GLY A 82 4.33 8.96 15.27
CA GLY A 82 3.61 9.72 14.26
C GLY A 82 4.29 9.72 12.88
N LYS A 83 5.32 8.90 12.67
CA LYS A 83 6.16 8.91 11.46
C LYS A 83 5.78 7.82 10.47
N GLY A 84 6.13 8.03 9.20
CA GLY A 84 6.06 7.01 8.16
C GLY A 84 7.34 6.20 8.01
N LEU A 85 7.46 5.51 6.87
CA LEU A 85 8.63 4.69 6.55
C LEU A 85 9.92 5.52 6.64
N ASN A 86 10.93 5.00 7.34
CA ASN A 86 12.23 5.66 7.55
C ASN A 86 12.14 7.09 8.12
N GLY A 87 11.08 7.41 8.87
CA GLY A 87 10.89 8.75 9.43
C GLY A 87 10.33 9.78 8.45
N GLY A 88 9.92 9.36 7.24
CA GLY A 88 9.29 10.19 6.24
C GLY A 88 7.84 10.55 6.57
N ILE A 89 7.13 11.03 5.54
CA ILE A 89 5.70 11.37 5.66
C ILE A 89 4.91 10.13 6.05
N SER A 90 4.04 10.28 7.04
CA SER A 90 3.16 9.19 7.48
C SER A 90 1.94 9.05 6.57
N ALA A 91 1.33 7.86 6.55
CA ALA A 91 0.05 7.62 5.87
C ALA A 91 -1.04 8.60 6.32
N LYS A 92 -1.05 8.95 7.61
CA LYS A 92 -1.98 9.94 8.15
C LYS A 92 -1.77 11.33 7.55
N GLN A 93 -0.52 11.78 7.39
CA GLN A 93 -0.21 13.07 6.77
C GLN A 93 -0.43 13.04 5.26
N TRP A 94 -0.03 11.96 4.61
CA TRP A 94 -0.20 11.72 3.18
C TRP A 94 -1.66 11.88 2.77
N ALA A 95 -2.59 11.22 3.49
CA ALA A 95 -4.03 11.34 3.25
C ALA A 95 -4.59 12.77 3.40
N GLN A 96 -3.88 13.69 4.04
CA GLN A 96 -4.31 15.10 4.20
C GLN A 96 -3.71 16.04 3.15
N VAL A 97 -2.56 15.68 2.59
CA VAL A 97 -1.85 16.50 1.59
C VAL A 97 -2.12 16.06 0.15
N GLN A 98 -2.79 14.93 -0.03
CA GLN A 98 -3.34 14.52 -1.30
C GLN A 98 -4.38 15.54 -1.78
N GLY A 99 -4.06 16.26 -2.86
CA GLY A 99 -4.99 17.17 -3.51
C GLY A 99 -5.63 16.50 -4.72
N SER A 100 -6.97 16.48 -4.79
CA SER A 100 -7.69 16.09 -6.01
C SER A 100 -7.44 17.04 -7.20
N ILE A 101 -6.84 18.21 -6.94
CA ILE A 101 -6.62 19.30 -7.90
C ILE A 101 -5.36 19.09 -8.76
N SER A 102 -4.36 18.33 -8.29
CA SER A 102 -3.11 18.15 -9.04
C SER A 102 -3.19 17.10 -10.14
N GLY A 103 -4.29 16.34 -10.24
CA GLY A 103 -4.43 15.26 -11.24
C GLY A 103 -3.44 14.11 -11.02
N ASP A 104 -2.83 14.03 -9.85
CA ASP A 104 -1.86 13.01 -9.45
C ASP A 104 -2.63 11.75 -8.97
N TYR A 105 -3.45 11.22 -9.87
CA TYR A 105 -4.05 9.88 -9.77
C TYR A 105 -3.02 8.85 -10.24
#